data_AF-A0A811QRW3-F1
#
_entry.id   AF-A0A811QRW3-F1
#
_cell.length_a   1.000
_cell.length_b   1.000
_cell.length_c   1.000
_cell.angle_alpha   90.00
_cell.angle_beta   90.00
_cell.angle_gamma   90.00
#
_symmetry.space_group_name_H-M   'P 1'
#
loop_
_entity.id
_entity.type
_entity.pdbx_description
1 polymer ?
#
loop_
_entity_poly.entity_id
_entity_poly.type
_entity_poly.pdbx_seq_one_letter_code
_entity_poly.pdbx_strand_id
1 'polypeptide(L)'
;MVKQEKIMKKAGRKEAVSIKLAGFPGGADGFELVARFCYNNGRVLLCPSNLPLLHCAAVFLEMTEEECACNLLAQAEAFVNGLCYWTWGDVLTAVRSCEPFAAAADANGLLERLISALFSKITATPETPTTAAAGGGVGTPNRSSSSCSSSPDTVGFGRSSSSATKTPESMRPCAGREWWFDDMTSLSPPTIEKVMRVLGCYGVENKNLILTRFLLHYLRAATRRSPALALCEGEREGAGALAGLADTAVHGVALVGGTAFSCRGLFWVLRIVSAVGLSRECRHKLERLMGLMLDQATLDDLLEEADAPSQRMRKVGRLLDKYLGEISPDHGLKVSKFLAVAESLPDSARDCYDGVYRALDIYLESHPALSLEERTTLCRCLNYEKLTLEACKDLAKNRRIPPGVAVQALASQQCKLHISDPSTCSQSQTPRRRVARRATHSVDLGGGDDDEKELMRLNLQRMQSRVVELERACKEMKGQMSRMAKGKSFSFGAGAASCHQTSGRGLPRLC
;
A
#
# COMPACT_ATOMS: atom_id res chain seq x y z
N MET A 1 39.29 -32.02 7.97
CA MET A 1 40.10 -32.96 8.78
C MET A 1 41.31 -32.31 9.48
N VAL A 2 41.67 -31.06 9.17
CA VAL A 2 42.82 -30.35 9.78
C VAL A 2 42.53 -29.86 11.19
N LYS A 3 41.32 -29.37 11.43
CA LYS A 3 40.84 -29.06 12.79
C LYS A 3 40.84 -30.33 13.65
N GLN A 4 40.57 -31.50 13.05
CA GLN A 4 40.67 -32.79 13.71
C GLN A 4 42.12 -33.19 13.97
N GLU A 5 43.04 -33.06 13.01
CA GLU A 5 44.47 -33.36 13.23
C GLU A 5 45.13 -32.42 14.26
N LYS A 6 44.83 -31.12 14.24
CA LYS A 6 45.32 -30.16 15.25
C LYS A 6 44.78 -30.45 16.65
N ILE A 7 43.58 -31.01 16.78
CA ILE A 7 42.98 -31.44 18.06
C ILE A 7 43.50 -32.81 18.49
N MET A 8 43.63 -33.77 17.57
CA MET A 8 44.14 -35.13 17.85
C MET A 8 45.62 -35.13 18.20
N LYS A 9 46.46 -34.26 17.61
CA LYS A 9 47.86 -34.09 18.01
C LYS A 9 48.03 -33.52 19.43
N LYS A 10 47.01 -32.86 19.98
CA LYS A 10 47.01 -32.37 21.38
C LYS A 10 46.44 -33.40 22.37
N ALA A 11 45.59 -34.32 21.93
CA ALA A 11 44.91 -35.28 22.79
C ALA A 11 45.63 -36.64 22.79
N GLY A 12 46.77 -36.71 23.48
CA GLY A 12 47.47 -37.97 23.73
C GLY A 12 46.74 -38.86 24.75
N ARG A 13 45.53 -39.37 24.45
CA ARG A 13 44.95 -40.55 25.14
C ARG A 13 43.69 -41.06 24.42
N LYS A 14 43.51 -42.39 24.44
CA LYS A 14 42.35 -43.15 23.92
C LYS A 14 41.05 -42.88 24.71
N GLU A 15 40.57 -41.65 24.72
CA GLU A 15 39.17 -41.33 25.04
C GLU A 15 38.45 -40.98 23.75
N ALA A 16 37.17 -41.33 23.64
CA ALA A 16 36.37 -40.99 22.47
C ALA A 16 36.36 -39.46 22.30
N VAL A 17 37.10 -38.95 21.30
CA VAL A 17 37.19 -37.53 21.02
C VAL A 17 35.85 -37.05 20.48
N SER A 18 35.03 -36.42 21.33
CA SER A 18 33.79 -35.78 20.90
C SER A 18 34.10 -34.38 20.37
N ILE A 19 33.75 -34.11 19.11
CA ILE A 19 33.95 -32.80 18.46
C ILE A 19 32.57 -32.18 18.25
N LYS A 20 32.33 -31.02 18.87
CA LYS A 20 31.09 -30.26 18.70
C LYS A 20 31.30 -29.15 17.67
N LEU A 21 30.62 -29.25 16.53
CA LEU A 21 30.59 -28.21 15.50
C LEU A 21 29.35 -27.34 15.71
N ALA A 22 29.45 -26.36 16.61
CA ALA A 22 28.36 -25.41 16.87
C ALA A 22 28.21 -24.44 15.68
N GLY A 23 26.98 -24.22 15.23
CA GLY A 23 26.67 -23.25 14.16
C GLY A 23 27.12 -23.68 12.76
N PHE A 24 27.22 -24.98 12.50
CA PHE A 24 27.57 -25.47 11.16
C PHE A 24 26.53 -25.04 10.12
N PRO A 25 26.93 -24.46 8.97
CA PRO A 25 25.99 -24.00 7.95
C PRO A 25 25.16 -25.17 7.41
N GLY A 26 23.82 -25.01 7.39
CA GLY A 26 22.87 -26.06 7.02
C GLY A 26 22.81 -27.26 7.96
N GLY A 27 23.37 -27.16 9.17
CA GLY A 27 23.24 -28.16 10.22
C GLY A 27 23.78 -29.54 9.81
N ALA A 28 23.02 -30.58 10.15
CA ALA A 28 23.39 -31.97 9.86
C ALA A 28 23.50 -32.25 8.35
N ASP A 29 22.59 -31.69 7.55
CA ASP A 29 22.55 -31.89 6.10
C ASP A 29 23.82 -31.33 5.42
N GLY A 30 24.23 -30.12 5.82
CA GLY A 30 25.47 -29.53 5.35
C GLY A 30 26.70 -30.39 5.71
N PHE A 31 26.73 -30.91 6.94
CA PHE A 31 27.83 -31.75 7.40
C PHE A 31 27.89 -33.07 6.63
N GLU A 32 26.73 -33.70 6.36
CA GLU A 32 26.65 -34.92 5.58
C GLU A 32 27.24 -34.73 4.17
N LEU A 33 26.90 -33.63 3.49
CA LEU A 33 27.42 -33.33 2.16
C LEU A 33 28.95 -33.20 2.14
N VAL A 34 29.53 -32.51 3.13
CA VAL A 34 30.98 -32.40 3.25
C VAL A 34 31.63 -33.73 3.65
N ALA A 35 30.99 -34.52 4.50
CA ALA A 35 31.47 -35.85 4.85
C ALA A 35 31.51 -36.76 3.62
N ARG A 36 30.46 -36.75 2.79
CA ARG A 36 30.43 -37.48 1.51
C ARG A 36 31.59 -37.07 0.61
N PHE A 37 31.90 -35.79 0.50
CA PHE A 37 33.10 -35.34 -0.23
C PHE A 37 34.38 -35.95 0.33
N CYS A 38 34.59 -35.89 1.66
CA CYS A 38 35.78 -36.41 2.32
C CYS A 38 35.95 -37.93 2.11
N TYR A 39 34.86 -38.69 2.19
CA TYR A 39 34.89 -40.16 2.08
C TYR A 39 34.80 -40.68 0.64
N ASN A 40 34.51 -39.82 -0.34
CA ASN A 40 34.38 -40.19 -1.75
C ASN A 40 35.56 -39.67 -2.60
N ASN A 41 36.78 -39.70 -2.03
CA ASN A 41 38.01 -39.26 -2.68
C ASN A 41 37.94 -37.84 -3.28
N GLY A 42 37.29 -36.91 -2.57
CA GLY A 42 37.19 -35.52 -3.00
C GLY A 42 36.28 -35.29 -4.22
N ARG A 43 35.35 -36.22 -4.50
CA ARG A 43 34.37 -36.09 -5.58
C ARG A 43 32.98 -35.78 -5.03
N VAL A 44 32.45 -34.64 -5.43
CA VAL A 44 31.06 -34.22 -5.18
C VAL A 44 30.47 -33.62 -6.45
N LEU A 45 29.19 -33.90 -6.71
CA LEU A 45 28.47 -33.25 -7.81
C LEU A 45 28.03 -31.86 -7.35
N LEU A 46 28.63 -30.82 -7.93
CA LEU A 46 28.23 -29.43 -7.68
C LEU A 46 27.08 -29.03 -8.60
N CYS A 47 26.01 -28.52 -8.00
CA CYS A 47 24.81 -28.03 -8.65
C CYS A 47 24.41 -26.69 -8.01
N PRO A 48 23.64 -25.83 -8.71
CA PRO A 48 23.21 -24.54 -8.16
C PRO A 48 22.47 -24.63 -6.82
N SER A 49 21.76 -25.74 -6.54
CA SER A 49 21.01 -25.93 -5.30
C SER A 49 21.84 -26.38 -4.10
N ASN A 50 22.98 -27.05 -4.30
CA ASN A 50 23.83 -27.57 -3.20
C ASN A 50 25.13 -26.78 -3.03
N LEU A 51 25.55 -26.06 -4.06
CA LEU A 51 26.79 -25.30 -4.07
C LEU A 51 26.86 -24.30 -2.93
N PRO A 52 25.84 -23.47 -2.64
CA PRO A 52 26.02 -22.44 -1.61
C PRO A 52 26.22 -23.02 -0.21
N LEU A 53 25.56 -24.13 0.08
CA LEU A 53 25.74 -24.86 1.33
C LEU A 53 27.15 -25.47 1.41
N LEU A 54 27.59 -26.16 0.36
CA LEU A 54 28.93 -26.75 0.27
C LEU A 54 30.03 -25.70 0.37
N HIS A 55 29.89 -24.55 -0.30
CA HIS A 55 30.83 -23.43 -0.21
C HIS A 55 30.92 -22.91 1.22
N CYS A 56 29.78 -22.60 1.87
CA CYS A 56 29.80 -22.11 3.25
C CYS A 56 30.38 -23.13 4.23
N ALA A 57 30.06 -24.41 4.03
CA ALA A 57 30.57 -25.49 4.86
C ALA A 57 32.08 -25.72 4.66
N ALA A 58 32.58 -25.60 3.43
CA ALA A 58 34.00 -25.69 3.10
C ALA A 58 34.79 -24.52 3.71
N VAL A 59 34.25 -23.30 3.66
CA VAL A 59 34.83 -22.13 4.34
C VAL A 59 34.87 -22.34 5.85
N PHE A 60 33.75 -22.78 6.46
CA PHE A 60 33.66 -23.02 7.91
C PHE A 60 34.67 -24.06 8.41
N LEU A 61 34.96 -25.07 7.59
CA LEU A 61 35.91 -26.13 7.90
C LEU A 61 37.34 -25.86 7.44
N GLU A 62 37.58 -24.69 6.83
CA GLU A 62 38.89 -24.29 6.28
C GLU A 62 39.44 -25.36 5.31
N MET A 63 38.59 -25.84 4.39
CA MET A 63 38.94 -26.87 3.39
C MET A 63 39.71 -26.26 2.21
N THR A 64 40.92 -25.77 2.48
CA THR A 64 41.79 -25.05 1.53
C THR A 64 42.73 -25.99 0.76
N GLU A 65 43.35 -25.46 -0.30
CA GLU A 65 44.37 -26.17 -1.09
C GLU A 65 45.68 -26.42 -0.33
N GLU A 66 45.89 -25.76 0.82
CA GLU A 66 47.09 -25.94 1.65
C GLU A 66 47.19 -27.37 2.22
N GLU A 67 46.08 -28.08 2.22
CA GLU A 67 45.90 -29.35 2.93
C GLU A 67 45.76 -30.52 1.96
N CYS A 68 45.08 -30.32 0.83
CA CYS A 68 44.91 -31.30 -0.25
C CYS A 68 44.67 -30.57 -1.57
N ALA A 69 45.25 -31.07 -2.67
CA ALA A 69 44.97 -30.56 -4.01
C ALA A 69 43.51 -30.85 -4.42
N CYS A 70 42.87 -29.91 -5.11
CA CYS A 70 41.46 -29.99 -5.52
C CYS A 70 40.50 -30.15 -4.32
N ASN A 71 40.70 -29.36 -3.27
CA ASN A 71 39.84 -29.37 -2.10
C ASN A 71 38.45 -28.77 -2.40
N LEU A 72 37.50 -29.03 -1.51
CA LEU A 72 36.10 -28.66 -1.72
C LEU A 72 35.92 -27.15 -1.94
N LEU A 73 36.66 -26.33 -1.20
CA LEU A 73 36.56 -24.88 -1.34
C LEU A 73 36.99 -24.42 -2.73
N ALA A 74 38.13 -24.90 -3.24
CA ALA A 74 38.60 -24.53 -4.57
C ALA A 74 37.68 -25.04 -5.68
N GLN A 75 37.13 -26.26 -5.55
CA GLN A 75 36.12 -26.76 -6.49
C GLN A 75 34.87 -25.90 -6.48
N ALA A 76 34.38 -25.51 -5.29
CA ALA A 76 33.22 -24.63 -5.15
C ALA A 76 33.49 -23.23 -5.71
N GLU A 77 34.65 -22.64 -5.42
CA GLU A 77 35.05 -21.33 -5.94
C GLU A 77 35.19 -21.33 -7.47
N ALA A 78 35.80 -22.36 -8.05
CA ALA A 78 35.88 -22.52 -9.51
C ALA A 78 34.48 -22.57 -10.13
N PHE A 79 33.53 -23.26 -9.48
CA PHE A 79 32.16 -23.35 -9.95
C PHE A 79 31.39 -22.01 -9.79
N VAL A 80 31.63 -21.27 -8.71
CA VAL A 80 31.08 -19.90 -8.51
C VAL A 80 31.70 -18.90 -9.51
N ASN A 81 32.97 -19.05 -9.88
CA ASN A 81 33.58 -18.19 -10.91
C ASN A 81 32.93 -18.40 -12.30
N GLY A 82 32.25 -19.52 -12.51
CA GLY A 82 31.44 -19.81 -13.69
C GLY A 82 30.03 -19.20 -13.70
N LEU A 83 29.67 -18.33 -12.74
CA LEU A 83 28.31 -17.75 -12.59
C LEU A 83 27.79 -17.03 -13.85
N CYS A 84 28.68 -16.49 -14.69
CA CYS A 84 28.28 -15.83 -15.93
C CYS A 84 27.54 -16.79 -16.89
N TYR A 85 27.91 -18.07 -16.90
CA TYR A 85 27.34 -19.10 -17.78
C TYR A 85 26.04 -19.73 -17.26
N TRP A 86 25.65 -19.44 -16.02
CA TRP A 86 24.47 -20.02 -15.42
C TRP A 86 23.18 -19.47 -16.03
N THR A 87 22.11 -20.25 -16.04
CA THR A 87 20.80 -19.73 -16.42
C THR A 87 20.24 -18.82 -15.32
N TRP A 88 19.22 -18.01 -15.64
CA TRP A 88 18.48 -17.25 -14.62
C TRP A 88 17.93 -18.17 -13.52
N GLY A 89 17.36 -19.31 -13.91
CA GLY A 89 16.80 -20.30 -12.99
C GLY A 89 17.85 -20.89 -12.05
N ASP A 90 19.07 -21.15 -12.55
CA ASP A 90 20.17 -21.66 -11.73
C ASP A 90 20.58 -20.65 -10.65
N VAL A 91 20.79 -19.39 -11.03
CA VAL A 91 21.18 -18.34 -10.06
C VAL A 91 20.08 -18.12 -9.03
N LEU A 92 18.82 -18.08 -9.46
CA LEU A 92 17.68 -17.93 -8.55
C LEU A 92 17.55 -19.11 -7.59
N THR A 93 17.79 -20.33 -8.07
CA THR A 93 17.81 -21.54 -7.23
C THR A 93 18.93 -21.49 -6.20
N ALA A 94 20.12 -21.01 -6.58
CA ALA A 94 21.21 -20.82 -5.63
C ALA A 94 20.90 -19.76 -4.57
N VAL A 95 20.33 -18.62 -4.95
CA VAL A 95 19.91 -17.59 -3.99
C VAL A 95 18.86 -18.14 -3.01
N ARG A 96 17.85 -18.87 -3.49
CA ARG A 96 16.87 -19.55 -2.61
C ARG A 96 17.53 -20.54 -1.67
N SER A 97 18.52 -21.30 -2.14
CA SER A 97 19.20 -22.29 -1.30
C SER A 97 20.00 -21.67 -0.16
N CYS A 98 20.37 -20.38 -0.25
CA CYS A 98 21.08 -19.66 0.81
C CYS A 98 20.18 -19.31 2.01
N GLU A 99 18.85 -19.28 1.87
CA GLU A 99 17.93 -18.79 2.90
C GLU A 99 18.11 -19.44 4.29
N PRO A 100 18.28 -20.78 4.42
CA PRO A 100 18.44 -21.43 5.72
C PRO A 100 19.74 -21.10 6.45
N PHE A 101 20.74 -20.56 5.74
CA PHE A 101 22.06 -20.22 6.27
C PHE A 101 22.54 -18.85 5.78
N ALA A 102 21.59 -17.91 5.60
CA ALA A 102 21.84 -16.61 4.98
C ALA A 102 22.98 -15.84 5.67
N ALA A 103 23.04 -15.86 7.00
CA ALA A 103 24.11 -15.21 7.77
C ALA A 103 25.52 -15.73 7.41
N ALA A 104 25.66 -17.04 7.19
CA ALA A 104 26.94 -17.63 6.77
C ALA A 104 27.25 -17.31 5.31
N ALA A 105 26.25 -17.35 4.43
CA ALA A 105 26.40 -17.01 3.02
C ALA A 105 26.77 -15.53 2.80
N ASP A 106 26.22 -14.64 3.63
CA ASP A 106 26.54 -13.21 3.67
C ASP A 106 27.96 -12.95 4.20
N ALA A 107 28.34 -13.57 5.33
CA ALA A 107 29.69 -13.41 5.90
C ALA A 107 30.80 -13.82 4.91
N ASN A 108 30.50 -14.79 4.04
CA ASN A 108 31.42 -15.30 3.03
C ASN A 108 31.37 -14.52 1.69
N GLY A 109 30.54 -13.47 1.59
CA GLY A 109 30.34 -12.69 0.35
C GLY A 109 29.73 -13.49 -0.81
N LEU A 110 29.24 -14.71 -0.57
CA LEU A 110 28.67 -15.55 -1.61
C LEU A 110 27.30 -15.04 -2.04
N LEU A 111 26.46 -14.65 -1.08
CA LEU A 111 25.12 -14.15 -1.38
C LEU A 111 25.19 -12.86 -2.22
N GLU A 112 26.13 -11.96 -1.94
CA GLU A 112 26.33 -10.74 -2.72
C GLU A 112 26.77 -11.01 -4.16
N ARG A 113 27.65 -12.00 -4.39
CA ARG A 113 28.05 -12.44 -5.73
C ARG A 113 26.87 -13.01 -6.51
N LEU A 114 26.03 -13.83 -5.87
CA LEU A 114 24.83 -14.39 -6.50
C LEU A 114 23.79 -13.32 -6.85
N ILE A 115 23.58 -12.35 -5.96
CA ILE A 115 22.68 -11.21 -6.20
C ILE A 115 23.22 -10.33 -7.35
N SER A 116 24.53 -10.08 -7.38
CA SER A 116 25.17 -9.33 -8.47
C SER A 116 25.01 -10.05 -9.81
N ALA A 117 25.09 -11.39 -9.81
CA ALA A 117 24.82 -12.19 -11.00
C ALA A 117 23.35 -12.08 -11.45
N LEU A 118 22.37 -12.10 -10.53
CA LEU A 118 20.97 -11.83 -10.88
C LEU A 118 20.81 -10.47 -11.57
N PHE A 119 21.41 -9.42 -11.00
CA PHE A 119 21.33 -8.08 -11.57
C PHE A 119 21.98 -7.96 -12.95
N SER A 120 23.15 -8.58 -13.13
CA SER A 120 23.82 -8.63 -14.43
C SER A 120 22.91 -9.24 -15.51
N LYS A 121 22.09 -10.23 -15.16
CA LYS A 121 21.14 -10.87 -16.08
C LYS A 121 19.91 -10.02 -16.34
N ILE A 122 19.40 -9.30 -15.33
CA ILE A 122 18.29 -8.34 -15.49
C ILE A 122 18.67 -7.18 -16.41
N THR A 123 19.92 -6.70 -16.30
CA THR A 123 20.43 -5.58 -17.11
C THR A 123 20.93 -5.97 -18.49
N ALA A 124 21.37 -7.22 -18.66
CA ALA A 124 21.84 -7.75 -19.95
C ALA A 124 20.72 -7.99 -20.98
N THR A 125 19.45 -7.79 -20.62
CA THR A 125 18.32 -7.88 -21.55
C THR A 125 17.84 -6.49 -21.99
N PRO A 126 18.40 -5.88 -23.05
CA PRO A 126 17.68 -4.85 -23.79
C PRO A 126 16.69 -5.52 -24.76
N GLU A 127 15.46 -5.04 -24.80
CA GLU A 127 14.51 -5.41 -25.85
C GLU A 127 15.09 -5.09 -27.23
N THR A 128 15.08 -6.07 -28.14
CA THR A 128 15.00 -5.78 -29.58
C THR A 128 13.53 -5.70 -29.97
N PRO A 129 13.03 -4.57 -30.46
CA PRO A 129 11.81 -4.54 -31.25
C PRO A 129 12.18 -4.91 -32.69
N THR A 130 11.86 -6.13 -33.13
CA THR A 130 11.95 -6.45 -34.56
C THR A 130 10.67 -7.13 -35.02
N THR A 131 9.82 -6.34 -35.64
CA THR A 131 8.85 -6.80 -36.63
C THR A 131 9.60 -7.44 -37.81
N ALA A 132 9.08 -8.59 -38.24
CA ALA A 132 9.18 -9.21 -39.56
C ALA A 132 10.51 -9.90 -39.99
N ALA A 133 10.37 -11.23 -40.14
CA ALA A 133 10.56 -12.00 -41.38
C ALA A 133 11.62 -13.12 -41.35
N ALA A 134 11.08 -14.35 -41.47
CA ALA A 134 11.61 -15.53 -42.16
C ALA A 134 12.91 -16.21 -41.66
N GLY A 135 12.78 -17.49 -41.26
CA GLY A 135 13.83 -18.49 -41.49
C GLY A 135 14.13 -19.48 -40.35
N GLY A 136 13.32 -20.53 -40.22
CA GLY A 136 13.77 -21.93 -40.05
C GLY A 136 14.50 -22.42 -38.78
N GLY A 137 13.78 -23.24 -37.98
CA GLY A 137 14.30 -24.39 -37.18
C GLY A 137 15.13 -24.04 -35.92
N VAL A 138 15.07 -24.71 -34.76
CA VAL A 138 14.62 -26.05 -34.38
C VAL A 138 14.37 -26.04 -32.84
N GLY A 139 13.23 -26.60 -32.42
CA GLY A 139 13.04 -27.40 -31.19
C GLY A 139 13.30 -26.81 -29.79
N THR A 140 12.24 -26.32 -29.13
CA THR A 140 12.07 -26.38 -27.65
C THR A 140 10.60 -26.63 -27.29
N PRO A 141 10.30 -27.45 -26.26
CA PRO A 141 8.94 -27.92 -25.99
C PRO A 141 8.09 -26.91 -25.21
N ASN A 142 6.83 -26.88 -25.62
CA ASN A 142 5.72 -26.05 -25.14
C ASN A 142 5.19 -26.50 -23.76
N ARG A 143 4.90 -25.55 -22.86
CA ARG A 143 3.93 -25.72 -21.76
C ARG A 143 3.04 -24.47 -21.64
N SER A 144 2.05 -24.46 -22.53
CA SER A 144 0.64 -24.09 -22.37
C SER A 144 0.24 -23.16 -21.21
N SER A 145 0.04 -21.88 -21.54
CA SER A 145 -0.91 -20.98 -20.88
C SER A 145 -2.34 -21.36 -21.28
N SER A 146 -3.17 -21.74 -20.30
CA SER A 146 -4.60 -22.03 -20.53
C SER A 146 -5.41 -20.74 -20.58
N SER A 147 -5.79 -20.35 -21.80
CA SER A 147 -6.90 -19.44 -22.08
C SER A 147 -8.20 -20.26 -22.06
N CYS A 148 -9.18 -19.88 -21.25
CA CYS A 148 -10.54 -20.42 -21.34
C CYS A 148 -11.53 -19.28 -21.63
N SER A 149 -11.98 -19.24 -22.89
CA SER A 149 -13.17 -18.53 -23.34
C SER A 149 -14.24 -19.56 -23.65
N SER A 150 -15.42 -19.46 -23.03
CA SER A 150 -16.68 -19.93 -23.63
C SER A 150 -17.87 -19.23 -22.96
N SER A 151 -18.54 -18.35 -23.70
CA SER A 151 -19.98 -18.12 -23.58
C SER A 151 -20.71 -18.98 -24.61
N PRO A 152 -22.03 -19.20 -24.45
CA PRO A 152 -22.92 -19.25 -25.60
C PRO A 152 -24.10 -18.27 -25.50
N ASP A 153 -24.49 -17.77 -26.67
CA ASP A 153 -25.55 -16.82 -27.02
C ASP A 153 -26.99 -17.36 -26.75
N THR A 154 -28.08 -16.58 -26.66
CA THR A 154 -28.78 -15.91 -27.79
C THR A 154 -30.09 -15.21 -27.33
N VAL A 155 -30.62 -14.36 -28.23
CA VAL A 155 -31.92 -13.64 -28.36
C VAL A 155 -32.04 -12.27 -27.65
N GLY A 156 -32.38 -11.16 -28.29
CA GLY A 156 -32.66 -10.82 -29.70
C GLY A 156 -33.13 -9.36 -29.83
N PHE A 157 -32.82 -8.74 -30.98
CA PHE A 157 -33.37 -7.52 -31.60
C PHE A 157 -33.08 -6.10 -31.05
N GLY A 158 -32.54 -5.22 -31.93
CA GLY A 158 -32.75 -3.75 -31.83
C GLY A 158 -31.66 -2.80 -32.37
N ARG A 159 -31.54 -2.71 -33.70
CA ARG A 159 -30.87 -1.72 -34.58
C ARG A 159 -30.29 -0.38 -34.02
N SER A 160 -29.03 -0.15 -34.39
CA SER A 160 -28.43 1.01 -35.10
C SER A 160 -28.14 2.38 -34.43
N SER A 161 -26.84 2.69 -34.45
CA SER A 161 -26.18 3.94 -34.89
C SER A 161 -25.75 5.03 -33.88
N SER A 162 -24.41 5.12 -33.77
CA SER A 162 -23.52 6.29 -33.68
C SER A 162 -23.65 7.28 -32.50
N SER A 163 -22.67 7.24 -31.60
CA SER A 163 -21.55 8.21 -31.65
C SER A 163 -20.37 7.67 -30.83
N ALA A 164 -19.20 7.59 -31.48
CA ALA A 164 -17.96 7.14 -30.86
C ALA A 164 -17.26 8.34 -30.22
N THR A 165 -17.55 8.62 -28.96
CA THR A 165 -16.63 9.37 -28.09
C THR A 165 -15.70 8.37 -27.42
N LYS A 166 -14.44 8.37 -27.89
CA LYS A 166 -13.31 7.66 -27.30
C LYS A 166 -13.22 8.01 -25.82
N THR A 167 -13.50 7.05 -24.94
CA THR A 167 -13.02 7.11 -23.56
C THR A 167 -11.55 6.69 -23.57
N PRO A 168 -10.64 7.43 -22.90
CA PRO A 168 -9.26 7.01 -22.80
C PRO A 168 -9.20 5.77 -21.89
N GLU A 169 -8.46 4.76 -22.32
CA GLU A 169 -8.15 3.59 -21.50
C GLU A 169 -7.52 4.05 -20.18
N SER A 170 -8.25 3.86 -19.08
CA SER A 170 -7.72 3.97 -17.73
C SER A 170 -6.66 2.89 -17.56
N MET A 171 -5.40 3.26 -17.74
CA MET A 171 -4.26 2.37 -17.55
C MET A 171 -4.24 1.86 -16.11
N ARG A 172 -4.39 0.54 -15.95
CA ARG A 172 -4.00 -0.15 -14.70
C ARG A 172 -2.56 0.24 -14.34
N PRO A 173 -2.21 0.42 -13.06
CA PRO A 173 -0.85 0.78 -12.62
C PRO A 173 0.26 -0.24 -12.96
N CYS A 174 -0.09 -1.36 -13.62
CA CYS A 174 0.79 -2.47 -13.94
C CYS A 174 0.76 -2.85 -15.43
N ALA A 175 0.60 -1.89 -16.34
CA ALA A 175 0.84 -2.14 -17.77
C ALA A 175 2.36 -2.19 -18.03
N GLY A 176 2.88 -3.37 -18.39
CA GLY A 176 4.30 -3.69 -18.51
C GLY A 176 4.83 -4.40 -17.25
N ARG A 177 4.65 -5.72 -17.16
CA ARG A 177 5.26 -6.52 -16.10
C ARG A 177 6.56 -7.08 -16.66
N GLU A 178 7.68 -6.76 -16.02
CA GLU A 178 8.96 -7.36 -16.39
C GLU A 178 8.89 -8.87 -16.18
N TRP A 179 9.55 -9.63 -17.05
CA TRP A 179 9.54 -11.09 -17.06
C TRP A 179 10.01 -11.71 -15.72
N TRP A 180 10.88 -11.02 -14.98
CA TRP A 180 11.50 -11.52 -13.75
C TRP A 180 10.72 -11.24 -12.47
N PHE A 181 9.66 -10.41 -12.52
CA PHE A 181 8.94 -9.98 -11.31
C PHE A 181 8.33 -11.16 -10.56
N ASP A 182 7.68 -12.08 -11.26
CA ASP A 182 6.96 -13.21 -10.65
C ASP A 182 7.95 -14.23 -10.06
N ASP A 183 9.05 -14.49 -10.75
CA ASP A 183 10.12 -15.38 -10.30
C ASP A 183 10.74 -14.92 -8.98
N MET A 184 11.00 -13.62 -8.84
CA MET A 184 11.55 -13.03 -7.62
C MET A 184 10.55 -13.03 -6.44
N THR A 185 9.23 -13.14 -6.68
CA THR A 185 8.24 -13.22 -5.57
C THR A 185 8.31 -14.50 -4.75
N SER A 186 9.10 -15.48 -5.21
CA SER A 186 9.38 -16.72 -4.48
C SER A 186 10.36 -16.54 -3.31
N LEU A 187 11.15 -15.46 -3.31
CA LEU A 187 12.17 -15.20 -2.31
C LEU A 187 11.56 -14.63 -1.03
N SER A 188 12.17 -14.95 0.11
CA SER A 188 11.80 -14.43 1.42
C SER A 188 12.02 -12.91 1.54
N PRO A 189 11.25 -12.21 2.39
CA PRO A 189 11.43 -10.77 2.62
C PRO A 189 12.86 -10.33 2.97
N PRO A 190 13.60 -10.99 3.89
CA PRO A 190 14.99 -10.59 4.19
C PRO A 190 15.92 -10.73 2.98
N THR A 191 15.68 -11.73 2.12
CA THR A 191 16.47 -11.92 0.89
C THR A 191 16.21 -10.79 -0.11
N ILE A 192 14.94 -10.41 -0.32
CA ILE A 192 14.60 -9.26 -1.17
C ILE A 192 15.17 -7.96 -0.59
N GLU A 193 15.14 -7.80 0.73
CA GLU A 193 15.75 -6.66 1.39
C GLU A 193 17.26 -6.58 1.14
N LYS A 194 17.97 -7.71 1.27
CA LYS A 194 19.40 -7.81 0.92
C LYS A 194 19.63 -7.50 -0.56
N VAL A 195 18.79 -7.99 -1.47
CA VAL A 195 18.85 -7.65 -2.91
C VAL A 195 18.77 -6.14 -3.11
N MET A 196 17.80 -5.47 -2.50
CA MET A 196 17.66 -4.01 -2.61
C MET A 196 18.87 -3.25 -2.06
N ARG A 197 19.49 -3.74 -0.97
CA ARG A 197 20.71 -3.15 -0.40
C ARG A 197 21.92 -3.30 -1.32
N VAL A 198 22.16 -4.49 -1.88
CA VAL A 198 23.27 -4.74 -2.81
C VAL A 198 23.12 -3.89 -4.08
N LEU A 199 21.88 -3.64 -4.52
CA LEU A 199 21.58 -2.76 -5.65
C LEU A 199 21.69 -1.26 -5.33
N GLY A 200 21.96 -0.86 -4.09
CA GLY A 200 21.99 0.55 -3.68
C GLY A 200 20.64 1.26 -3.87
N CYS A 201 19.53 0.52 -3.74
CA CYS A 201 18.18 1.00 -3.97
C CYS A 201 17.28 0.80 -2.72
N TYR A 202 17.88 0.71 -1.53
CA TYR A 202 17.15 0.52 -0.28
C TYR A 202 16.86 1.86 0.42
N GLY A 203 15.68 1.99 1.02
CA GLY A 203 15.24 3.21 1.69
C GLY A 203 15.20 4.43 0.77
N VAL A 204 15.85 5.51 1.18
CA VAL A 204 15.90 6.81 0.47
C VAL A 204 16.66 6.77 -0.85
N GLU A 205 17.49 5.75 -1.07
CA GLU A 205 18.32 5.62 -2.26
C GLU A 205 17.53 5.11 -3.48
N ASN A 206 16.32 4.59 -3.26
CA ASN A 206 15.48 4.05 -4.31
C ASN A 206 14.96 5.14 -5.26
N LYS A 207 15.69 5.36 -6.36
CA LYS A 207 15.31 6.27 -7.45
C LYS A 207 14.77 5.54 -8.67
N ASN A 208 14.82 4.21 -8.68
CA ASN A 208 14.51 3.40 -9.86
C ASN A 208 13.02 3.03 -9.88
N LEU A 209 12.29 3.51 -10.89
CA LEU A 209 10.85 3.24 -11.03
C LEU A 209 10.55 1.75 -11.27
N ILE A 210 11.42 1.03 -11.98
CA ILE A 210 11.25 -0.41 -12.25
C ILE A 210 11.32 -1.19 -10.94
N LEU A 211 12.33 -0.91 -10.11
CA LEU A 211 12.48 -1.53 -8.79
C LEU A 211 11.34 -1.13 -7.85
N THR A 212 10.88 0.12 -7.92
CA THR A 212 9.70 0.58 -7.16
C THR A 212 8.44 -0.19 -7.56
N ARG A 213 8.20 -0.38 -8.87
CA ARG A 213 7.08 -1.19 -9.39
C ARG A 213 7.22 -2.66 -8.97
N PHE A 214 8.43 -3.21 -8.98
CA PHE A 214 8.72 -4.54 -8.48
C PHE A 214 8.38 -4.67 -6.99
N LEU A 215 8.82 -3.74 -6.15
CA LEU A 215 8.53 -3.77 -4.72
C LEU A 215 7.02 -3.72 -4.44
N LEU A 216 6.29 -2.84 -5.12
CA LEU A 216 4.82 -2.79 -5.01
C LEU A 216 4.15 -4.09 -5.45
N HIS A 217 4.68 -4.72 -6.51
CA HIS A 217 4.23 -6.04 -6.95
C HIS A 217 4.51 -7.12 -5.91
N TYR A 218 5.73 -7.15 -5.35
CA TYR A 218 6.15 -8.08 -4.31
C TYR A 218 5.29 -7.94 -3.05
N LEU A 219 5.10 -6.71 -2.54
CA LEU A 219 4.29 -6.43 -1.35
C LEU A 219 2.82 -6.84 -1.56
N ARG A 220 2.27 -6.63 -2.76
CA ARG A 220 0.94 -7.14 -3.10
C ARG A 220 0.88 -8.68 -3.10
N ALA A 221 1.90 -9.36 -3.61
CA ALA A 221 1.95 -10.81 -3.59
C ALA A 221 2.08 -11.35 -2.16
N ALA A 222 2.93 -10.73 -1.34
CA ALA A 222 3.14 -11.08 0.06
C ALA A 222 1.85 -10.92 0.90
N THR A 223 1.16 -9.77 0.77
CA THR A 223 -0.11 -9.50 1.48
C THR A 223 -1.25 -10.45 1.11
N ARG A 224 -1.24 -11.00 -0.11
CA ARG A 224 -2.23 -12.02 -0.55
C ARG A 224 -1.92 -13.41 0.00
N ARG A 225 -0.64 -13.76 0.14
CA ARG A 225 -0.21 -15.08 0.62
C ARG A 225 -0.37 -15.24 2.12
N SER A 226 -0.34 -14.15 2.89
CA SER A 226 -0.51 -14.21 4.34
C SER A 226 -1.20 -12.96 4.91
N PRO A 227 -2.54 -12.93 4.98
CA PRO A 227 -3.26 -11.89 5.71
C PRO A 227 -3.12 -12.01 7.25
N ALA A 228 -2.55 -13.10 7.76
CA ALA A 228 -2.50 -13.45 9.19
C ALA A 228 -1.23 -12.96 9.94
N LEU A 229 -0.16 -12.58 9.24
CA LEU A 229 1.07 -12.06 9.87
C LEU A 229 0.91 -10.65 10.48
N ALA A 230 -0.26 -10.02 10.30
CA ALA A 230 -0.60 -8.75 10.94
C ALA A 230 -1.01 -8.90 12.42
N LEU A 231 -1.18 -10.12 12.96
CA LEU A 231 -1.71 -10.36 14.31
C LEU A 231 -0.84 -11.27 15.20
N CYS A 232 0.32 -11.75 14.73
CA CYS A 232 1.20 -12.62 15.52
C CYS A 232 2.56 -11.96 15.74
N GLU A 233 2.79 -11.47 16.95
CA GLU A 233 4.02 -10.78 17.40
C GLU A 233 5.29 -11.68 17.44
N GLY A 234 5.24 -12.90 16.87
CA GLY A 234 6.26 -13.95 17.03
C GLY A 234 7.36 -14.03 15.95
N GLU A 235 7.16 -13.50 14.75
CA GLU A 235 8.17 -13.52 13.67
C GLU A 235 8.79 -12.12 13.45
N ARG A 236 9.54 -11.64 14.44
CA ARG A 236 10.07 -10.27 14.51
C ARG A 236 11.02 -9.89 13.36
N GLU A 237 11.74 -10.84 12.76
CA GLU A 237 12.72 -10.53 11.70
C GLU A 237 12.06 -10.37 10.31
N GLY A 238 11.10 -11.24 9.95
CA GLY A 238 10.43 -11.19 8.64
C GLY A 238 9.48 -10.01 8.49
N ALA A 239 8.76 -9.66 9.57
CA ALA A 239 7.85 -8.52 9.58
C ALA A 239 8.59 -7.18 9.46
N GLY A 240 9.75 -7.04 10.12
CA GLY A 240 10.60 -5.85 10.02
C GLY A 240 11.14 -5.63 8.60
N ALA A 241 11.60 -6.69 7.94
CA ALA A 241 12.08 -6.61 6.56
C ALA A 241 10.97 -6.18 5.59
N LEU A 242 9.76 -6.71 5.74
CA LEU A 242 8.62 -6.36 4.88
C LEU A 242 8.20 -4.89 5.06
N ALA A 243 8.21 -4.40 6.31
CA ALA A 243 7.98 -2.97 6.61
C ALA A 243 9.07 -2.07 5.99
N GLY A 244 10.34 -2.44 6.10
CA GLY A 244 11.45 -1.72 5.47
C GLY A 244 11.36 -1.68 3.94
N LEU A 245 10.89 -2.77 3.32
CA LEU A 245 10.60 -2.82 1.88
C LEU A 245 9.41 -1.92 1.51
N ALA A 246 8.37 -1.85 2.33
CA ALA A 246 7.25 -0.93 2.13
C ALA A 246 7.68 0.54 2.21
N ASP A 247 8.52 0.89 3.19
CA ASP A 247 9.12 2.22 3.30
C ASP A 247 9.98 2.56 2.08
N THR A 248 10.78 1.60 1.60
CA THR A 248 11.61 1.75 0.39
C THR A 248 10.75 1.97 -0.88
N ALA A 249 9.63 1.26 -1.00
CA ALA A 249 8.69 1.45 -2.10
C ALA A 249 8.06 2.86 -2.04
N VAL A 250 7.67 3.32 -0.85
CA VAL A 250 7.10 4.67 -0.68
C VAL A 250 8.12 5.76 -0.97
N HIS A 251 9.40 5.59 -0.64
CA HIS A 251 10.43 6.55 -1.04
C HIS A 251 10.55 6.67 -2.57
N GLY A 252 10.55 5.55 -3.28
CA GLY A 252 10.54 5.54 -4.75
C GLY A 252 9.28 6.19 -5.33
N VAL A 253 8.11 5.88 -4.76
CA VAL A 253 6.85 6.55 -5.12
C VAL A 253 6.88 8.04 -4.79
N ALA A 254 7.50 8.45 -3.68
CA ALA A 254 7.56 9.85 -3.28
C ALA A 254 8.44 10.68 -4.23
N LEU A 255 9.51 10.10 -4.75
CA LEU A 255 10.44 10.76 -5.67
C LEU A 255 9.91 10.82 -7.11
N VAL A 256 9.17 9.79 -7.56
CA VAL A 256 8.71 9.67 -8.96
C VAL A 256 7.19 9.90 -9.10
N GLY A 257 6.49 10.04 -7.97
CA GLY A 257 5.03 10.00 -7.83
C GLY A 257 4.26 11.00 -8.68
N GLY A 258 4.77 12.23 -8.80
CA GLY A 258 4.09 13.29 -9.54
C GLY A 258 4.01 13.08 -11.05
N THR A 259 4.76 12.12 -11.61
CA THR A 259 4.78 11.84 -13.06
C THR A 259 4.45 10.40 -13.42
N ALA A 260 4.72 9.45 -12.51
CA ALA A 260 4.57 8.01 -12.81
C ALA A 260 3.30 7.37 -12.24
N PHE A 261 2.60 8.00 -11.29
CA PHE A 261 1.43 7.41 -10.64
C PHE A 261 0.21 8.32 -10.78
N SER A 262 -0.93 7.72 -11.16
CA SER A 262 -2.23 8.40 -11.10
C SER A 262 -2.73 8.51 -9.66
N CYS A 263 -3.70 9.39 -9.38
CA CYS A 263 -4.34 9.51 -8.07
C CYS A 263 -4.85 8.15 -7.58
N ARG A 264 -5.55 7.41 -8.46
CA ARG A 264 -5.99 6.03 -8.21
C ARG A 264 -4.83 5.09 -7.91
N GLY A 265 -3.72 5.22 -8.64
CA GLY A 265 -2.49 4.49 -8.38
C GLY A 265 -1.93 4.75 -6.98
N LEU A 266 -1.92 6.00 -6.52
CA LEU A 266 -1.45 6.37 -5.17
C LEU A 266 -2.34 5.81 -4.06
N PHE A 267 -3.67 5.85 -4.21
CA PHE A 267 -4.59 5.20 -3.27
C PHE A 267 -4.38 3.69 -3.22
N TRP A 268 -4.16 3.06 -4.38
CA TRP A 268 -3.85 1.65 -4.47
C TRP A 268 -2.52 1.30 -3.79
N VAL A 269 -1.49 2.13 -3.97
CA VAL A 269 -0.21 2.02 -3.27
C VAL A 269 -0.47 2.10 -1.77
N LEU A 270 -1.10 3.18 -1.28
CA LEU A 270 -1.38 3.40 0.14
C LEU A 270 -2.05 2.18 0.79
N ARG A 271 -3.01 1.57 0.11
CA ARG A 271 -3.70 0.36 0.59
C ARG A 271 -2.74 -0.83 0.77
N ILE A 272 -1.84 -1.07 -0.18
CA ILE A 272 -0.88 -2.19 -0.10
C ILE A 272 0.13 -1.95 1.01
N VAL A 273 0.73 -0.76 1.03
CA VAL A 273 1.79 -0.46 2.00
C VAL A 273 1.24 -0.31 3.43
N SER A 274 0.00 0.15 3.59
CA SER A 274 -0.66 0.22 4.91
C SER A 274 -0.96 -1.16 5.51
N ALA A 275 -1.18 -2.18 4.67
CA ALA A 275 -1.42 -3.55 5.14
C ALA A 275 -0.17 -4.23 5.71
N VAL A 276 1.02 -3.71 5.38
CA VAL A 276 2.33 -4.29 5.74
C VAL A 276 2.94 -3.61 6.98
N GLY A 277 2.44 -2.44 7.37
CA GLY A 277 2.98 -1.67 8.50
C GLY A 277 4.00 -0.62 8.07
N LEU A 278 3.50 0.49 7.54
CA LEU A 278 4.30 1.66 7.15
C LEU A 278 4.80 2.49 8.33
N SER A 279 6.03 3.01 8.21
CA SER A 279 6.52 4.06 9.12
C SER A 279 5.66 5.33 9.06
N ARG A 280 5.64 6.08 10.17
CA ARG A 280 4.91 7.36 10.24
C ARG A 280 5.45 8.35 9.21
N GLU A 281 6.77 8.42 9.02
CA GLU A 281 7.38 9.36 8.07
C GLU A 281 6.97 9.05 6.62
N CYS A 282 7.05 7.79 6.19
CA CYS A 282 6.64 7.38 4.85
C CYS A 282 5.15 7.62 4.62
N ARG A 283 4.31 7.36 5.63
CA ARG A 283 2.89 7.68 5.57
C ARG A 283 2.64 9.17 5.30
N HIS A 284 3.28 10.07 6.04
CA HIS A 284 3.14 11.52 5.82
C HIS A 284 3.64 11.94 4.42
N LYS A 285 4.73 11.35 3.93
CA LYS A 285 5.23 11.62 2.56
C LYS A 285 4.19 11.25 1.52
N LEU A 286 3.58 10.07 1.64
CA LEU A 286 2.56 9.58 0.72
C LEU A 286 1.26 10.40 0.82
N GLU A 287 0.80 10.71 2.04
CA GLU A 287 -0.37 11.56 2.29
C GLU A 287 -0.19 12.96 1.71
N ARG A 288 1.00 13.55 1.86
CA ARG A 288 1.32 14.86 1.25
C ARG A 288 1.24 14.78 -0.27
N LEU A 289 1.76 13.72 -0.88
CA LEU A 289 1.72 13.52 -2.33
C LEU A 289 0.29 13.33 -2.84
N MET A 290 -0.51 12.54 -2.13
CA MET A 290 -1.94 12.39 -2.42
C MET A 290 -2.69 13.71 -2.26
N GLY A 291 -2.40 14.50 -1.22
CA GLY A 291 -3.01 15.80 -1.00
C GLY A 291 -2.71 16.79 -2.13
N LEU A 292 -1.52 16.73 -2.72
CA LEU A 292 -1.13 17.54 -3.88
C LEU A 292 -1.79 17.12 -5.20
N MET A 293 -2.33 15.91 -5.28
CA MET A 293 -3.00 15.39 -6.48
C MET A 293 -4.52 15.24 -6.31
N LEU A 294 -5.05 15.60 -5.14
CA LEU A 294 -6.46 15.40 -4.80
C LEU A 294 -7.37 16.32 -5.62
N ASP A 295 -6.87 17.47 -6.06
CA ASP A 295 -7.53 18.39 -6.98
C ASP A 295 -7.75 17.78 -8.39
N GLN A 296 -6.90 16.84 -8.77
CA GLN A 296 -6.99 16.10 -10.04
C GLN A 296 -7.71 14.75 -9.90
N ALA A 297 -8.08 14.35 -8.68
CA ALA A 297 -8.73 13.06 -8.45
C ALA A 297 -10.17 13.09 -8.96
N THR A 298 -10.52 12.15 -9.83
CA THR A 298 -11.91 11.91 -10.19
C THR A 298 -12.61 11.11 -9.11
N LEU A 299 -13.93 11.18 -9.07
CA LEU A 299 -14.74 10.40 -8.14
C LEU A 299 -14.49 8.88 -8.31
N ASP A 300 -14.22 8.44 -9.55
CA ASP A 300 -13.86 7.05 -9.86
C ASP A 300 -12.50 6.63 -9.29
N ASP A 301 -11.59 7.58 -9.05
CA ASP A 301 -10.28 7.30 -8.42
C ASP A 301 -10.42 7.05 -6.91
N LEU A 302 -11.42 7.68 -6.29
CA LEU A 302 -11.73 7.56 -4.85
C LEU A 302 -12.62 6.34 -4.55
N LEU A 303 -13.39 5.87 -5.54
CA LEU A 303 -14.29 4.74 -5.40
C LEU A 303 -13.61 3.44 -5.80
N GLU A 304 -13.79 2.41 -4.96
CA GLU A 304 -13.23 1.08 -5.21
C GLU A 304 -13.80 0.46 -6.51
N GLU A 305 -12.95 -0.25 -7.26
CA GLU A 305 -13.34 -0.97 -8.49
C GLU A 305 -14.26 -2.19 -8.22
N ALA A 306 -14.43 -2.59 -6.97
CA ALA A 306 -15.06 -3.85 -6.59
C ALA A 306 -16.57 -3.78 -6.30
N ASP A 307 -17.16 -2.59 -6.29
CA ASP A 307 -18.55 -2.39 -5.92
C ASP A 307 -19.47 -2.26 -7.13
N ALA A 308 -20.67 -2.83 -7.03
CA ALA A 308 -21.73 -2.61 -8.01
C ALA A 308 -22.00 -1.10 -8.20
N PRO A 309 -22.40 -0.63 -9.41
CA PRO A 309 -22.65 0.79 -9.67
C PRO A 309 -23.55 1.46 -8.62
N SER A 310 -24.58 0.75 -8.15
CA SER A 310 -25.50 1.22 -7.11
C SER A 310 -24.83 1.37 -5.73
N GLN A 311 -23.88 0.50 -5.37
CA GLN A 311 -23.13 0.61 -4.11
C GLN A 311 -22.14 1.77 -4.13
N ARG A 312 -21.46 1.98 -5.27
CA ARG A 312 -20.61 3.15 -5.48
C ARG A 312 -21.40 4.44 -5.33
N MET A 313 -22.55 4.54 -5.99
CA MET A 313 -23.43 5.71 -5.90
C MET A 313 -23.89 5.99 -4.46
N ARG A 314 -24.16 4.96 -3.65
CA ARG A 314 -24.47 5.13 -2.22
C ARG A 314 -23.29 5.59 -1.37
N LYS A 315 -22.07 5.13 -1.67
CA LYS A 315 -20.84 5.64 -1.03
C LYS A 315 -20.66 7.14 -1.34
N VAL A 316 -20.91 7.54 -2.59
CA VAL A 316 -20.90 8.96 -3.01
C VAL A 316 -21.95 9.77 -2.25
N GLY A 317 -23.19 9.28 -2.17
CA GLY A 317 -24.25 9.92 -1.40
C GLY A 317 -23.85 10.19 0.05
N ARG A 318 -23.34 9.16 0.75
CA ARG A 318 -22.85 9.32 2.13
C ARG A 318 -21.69 10.30 2.26
N LEU A 319 -20.80 10.37 1.27
CA LEU A 319 -19.68 11.31 1.26
C LEU A 319 -20.17 12.75 1.09
N LEU A 320 -21.11 12.97 0.17
CA LEU A 320 -21.71 14.29 -0.06
C LEU A 320 -22.51 14.77 1.15
N ASP A 321 -23.25 13.89 1.82
CA ASP A 321 -23.98 14.23 3.04
C ASP A 321 -23.04 14.66 4.18
N LYS A 322 -21.87 14.01 4.30
CA LYS A 322 -20.81 14.43 5.25
C LYS A 322 -20.23 15.78 4.86
N TYR A 323 -19.89 15.96 3.59
CA TYR A 323 -19.36 17.23 3.09
C TYR A 323 -20.34 18.38 3.31
N LEU A 324 -21.64 18.17 3.04
CA LEU A 324 -22.70 19.12 3.35
C LEU A 324 -22.66 19.53 4.83
N GLY A 325 -22.56 18.55 5.74
CA GLY A 325 -22.46 18.84 7.17
C GLY A 325 -21.23 19.66 7.57
N GLU A 326 -20.10 19.49 6.88
CA GLU A 326 -18.85 20.25 7.13
C GLU A 326 -18.91 21.68 6.58
N ILE A 327 -19.58 21.92 5.45
CA ILE A 327 -19.73 23.28 4.89
C ILE A 327 -20.89 24.05 5.51
N SER A 328 -21.88 23.35 6.09
CA SER A 328 -23.06 23.97 6.69
C SER A 328 -22.77 25.11 7.69
N PRO A 329 -21.76 25.03 8.57
CA PRO A 329 -21.46 26.09 9.52
C PRO A 329 -20.85 27.36 8.91
N ASP A 330 -20.45 27.36 7.64
CA ASP A 330 -19.78 28.50 6.99
C ASP A 330 -20.77 29.64 6.71
N HIS A 331 -20.62 30.76 7.40
CA HIS A 331 -21.44 31.97 7.23
C HIS A 331 -21.36 32.61 5.83
N GLY A 332 -20.33 32.27 5.03
CA GLY A 332 -20.19 32.71 3.65
C GLY A 332 -20.99 31.86 2.64
N LEU A 333 -21.57 30.74 3.08
CA LEU A 333 -22.27 29.79 2.23
C LEU A 333 -23.69 30.27 1.91
N LYS A 334 -23.94 30.59 0.65
CA LYS A 334 -25.27 31.00 0.16
C LYS A 334 -26.22 29.81 0.03
N VAL A 335 -27.52 30.05 0.27
CA VAL A 335 -28.62 29.08 0.10
C VAL A 335 -28.57 28.37 -1.25
N SER A 336 -28.32 29.11 -2.34
CA SER A 336 -28.26 28.53 -3.70
C SER A 336 -27.14 27.50 -3.87
N LYS A 337 -25.98 27.72 -3.25
CA LYS A 337 -24.86 26.78 -3.31
C LYS A 337 -25.13 25.54 -2.47
N PHE A 338 -25.71 25.72 -1.28
CA PHE A 338 -26.12 24.60 -0.43
C PHE A 338 -27.11 23.69 -1.16
N LEU A 339 -28.18 24.26 -1.73
CA LEU A 339 -29.18 23.53 -2.50
C LEU A 339 -28.59 22.81 -3.71
N ALA A 340 -27.73 23.49 -4.48
CA ALA A 340 -27.09 22.89 -5.65
C ALA A 340 -26.29 21.63 -5.30
N VAL A 341 -25.63 21.60 -4.13
CA VAL A 341 -24.91 20.41 -3.66
C VAL A 341 -25.88 19.34 -3.14
N ALA A 342 -26.90 19.71 -2.36
CA ALA A 342 -27.89 18.78 -1.82
C ALA A 342 -28.67 18.04 -2.93
N GLU A 343 -29.06 18.75 -3.98
CA GLU A 343 -29.86 18.26 -5.12
C GLU A 343 -29.01 17.69 -6.27
N SER A 344 -27.68 17.68 -6.13
CA SER A 344 -26.76 17.19 -7.19
C SER A 344 -26.85 15.68 -7.47
N LEU A 345 -27.43 14.91 -6.55
CA LEU A 345 -27.54 13.46 -6.66
C LEU A 345 -29.01 12.99 -6.75
N PRO A 346 -29.30 11.92 -7.51
CA PRO A 346 -30.64 11.34 -7.56
C PRO A 346 -30.98 10.60 -6.25
N ASP A 347 -32.28 10.41 -6.00
CA ASP A 347 -32.77 9.68 -4.83
C ASP A 347 -32.23 8.25 -4.71
N SER A 348 -31.90 7.60 -5.83
CA SER A 348 -31.32 6.24 -5.83
C SER A 348 -29.92 6.19 -5.21
N ALA A 349 -29.24 7.34 -5.09
CA ALA A 349 -27.94 7.47 -4.45
C ALA A 349 -28.03 7.47 -2.91
N ARG A 350 -29.21 7.70 -2.34
CA ARG A 350 -29.40 7.80 -0.89
C ARG A 350 -30.31 6.67 -0.38
N ASP A 351 -29.79 5.92 0.59
CA ASP A 351 -30.57 4.93 1.34
C ASP A 351 -31.53 5.64 2.33
N CYS A 352 -31.10 6.74 2.93
CA CYS A 352 -31.91 7.64 3.75
C CYS A 352 -31.47 9.11 3.59
N TYR A 353 -32.31 10.06 4.00
CA TYR A 353 -32.05 11.50 3.93
C TYR A 353 -31.63 12.13 5.28
N ASP A 354 -31.36 11.31 6.29
CA ASP A 354 -31.03 11.76 7.65
C ASP A 354 -29.75 12.60 7.68
N GLY A 355 -28.74 12.23 6.88
CA GLY A 355 -27.50 12.99 6.76
C GLY A 355 -27.71 14.39 6.18
N VAL A 356 -28.56 14.50 5.15
CA VAL A 356 -28.96 15.78 4.55
C VAL A 356 -29.75 16.62 5.55
N TYR A 357 -30.68 16.00 6.31
CA TYR A 357 -31.42 16.68 7.37
C TYR A 357 -30.49 17.23 8.45
N ARG A 358 -29.51 16.44 8.91
CA ARG A 358 -28.52 16.89 9.89
C ARG A 358 -27.70 18.07 9.36
N ALA A 359 -27.25 18.02 8.12
CA ALA A 359 -26.54 19.13 7.50
C ALA A 359 -27.44 20.38 7.38
N LEU A 360 -28.72 20.20 7.04
CA LEU A 360 -29.68 21.29 6.97
C LEU A 360 -29.92 21.95 8.33
N ASP A 361 -30.07 21.16 9.40
CA ASP A 361 -30.26 21.70 10.76
C ASP A 361 -29.04 22.54 11.20
N ILE A 362 -27.83 22.04 10.96
CA ILE A 362 -26.58 22.78 11.21
C ILE A 362 -26.53 24.08 10.39
N TYR A 363 -26.99 24.05 9.13
CA TYR A 363 -27.03 25.24 8.28
C TYR A 363 -28.02 26.28 8.81
N LEU A 364 -29.22 25.84 9.20
CA LEU A 364 -30.24 26.71 9.80
C LEU A 364 -29.82 27.27 11.16
N GLU A 365 -29.04 26.51 11.94
CA GLU A 365 -28.47 26.96 13.20
C GLU A 365 -27.42 28.06 13.02
N SER A 366 -26.54 27.91 12.03
CA SER A 366 -25.46 28.84 11.74
C SER A 366 -25.89 30.09 10.94
N HIS A 367 -27.10 30.08 10.35
CA HIS A 367 -27.65 31.17 9.54
C HIS A 367 -29.00 31.69 10.09
N PRO A 368 -29.02 32.36 11.26
CA PRO A 368 -30.26 32.81 11.88
C PRO A 368 -30.98 33.92 11.09
N ALA A 369 -30.26 34.65 10.23
CA ALA A 369 -30.78 35.74 9.42
C ALA A 369 -31.64 35.29 8.21
N LEU A 370 -31.78 33.98 7.98
CA LEU A 370 -32.58 33.45 6.87
C LEU A 370 -34.07 33.76 7.05
N SER A 371 -34.70 34.21 5.96
CA SER A 371 -36.14 34.42 5.86
C SER A 371 -36.93 33.11 5.89
N LEU A 372 -38.23 33.18 6.21
CA LEU A 372 -39.11 32.01 6.22
C LEU A 372 -39.18 31.32 4.84
N GLU A 373 -39.12 32.10 3.77
CA GLU A 373 -39.14 31.61 2.38
C GLU A 373 -37.86 30.84 2.02
N GLU A 374 -36.70 31.34 2.42
CA GLU A 374 -35.42 30.64 2.24
C GLU A 374 -35.37 29.33 3.02
N ARG A 375 -35.86 29.32 4.27
CA ARG A 375 -35.96 28.09 5.08
C ARG A 375 -36.89 27.06 4.45
N THR A 376 -38.03 27.51 3.91
CA THR A 376 -38.96 26.64 3.18
C THR A 376 -38.33 26.07 1.92
N THR A 377 -37.57 26.89 1.19
CA THR A 377 -36.87 26.46 -0.03
C THR A 377 -35.78 25.45 0.28
N LEU A 378 -35.01 25.66 1.35
CA LEU A 378 -34.01 24.70 1.83
C LEU A 378 -34.61 23.34 2.19
N CYS A 379 -35.77 23.31 2.83
CA CYS A 379 -36.43 22.05 3.17
C CYS A 379 -36.89 21.22 1.96
N ARG A 380 -36.97 21.80 0.75
CA ARG A 380 -37.35 21.06 -0.47
C ARG A 380 -36.34 20.00 -0.88
N CYS A 381 -35.08 20.12 -0.47
CA CYS A 381 -34.04 19.14 -0.80
C CYS A 381 -34.16 17.83 0.00
N LEU A 382 -35.15 17.70 0.89
CA LEU A 382 -35.41 16.50 1.69
C LEU A 382 -36.50 15.63 1.04
N ASN A 383 -36.22 14.35 0.87
CA ASN A 383 -37.25 13.37 0.56
C ASN A 383 -37.84 12.79 1.87
N TYR A 384 -39.02 13.27 2.25
CA TYR A 384 -39.71 12.86 3.48
C TYR A 384 -40.14 11.38 3.53
N GLU A 385 -40.20 10.69 2.38
CA GLU A 385 -40.46 9.24 2.33
C GLU A 385 -39.22 8.42 2.68
N LYS A 386 -38.02 9.00 2.57
CA LYS A 386 -36.75 8.35 2.87
C LYS A 386 -36.09 8.85 4.16
N LEU A 387 -36.78 9.69 4.95
CA LEU A 387 -36.37 9.98 6.32
C LEU A 387 -36.74 8.83 7.26
N THR A 388 -35.86 8.57 8.23
CA THR A 388 -36.19 7.69 9.36
C THR A 388 -37.22 8.34 10.29
N LEU A 389 -37.93 7.51 11.06
CA LEU A 389 -38.96 7.97 11.97
C LEU A 389 -38.41 8.95 13.02
N GLU A 390 -37.21 8.69 13.53
CA GLU A 390 -36.55 9.56 14.51
C GLU A 390 -36.18 10.91 13.90
N ALA A 391 -35.55 10.92 12.71
CA ALA A 391 -35.24 12.17 12.00
C ALA A 391 -36.51 12.98 11.67
N CYS A 392 -37.62 12.33 11.31
CA CYS A 392 -38.90 13.01 11.09
C CYS A 392 -39.48 13.62 12.37
N LYS A 393 -39.37 12.94 13.52
CA LYS A 393 -39.81 13.48 14.82
C LYS A 393 -38.97 14.69 15.21
N ASP A 394 -37.67 14.62 15.00
CA ASP A 394 -36.75 15.71 15.31
C ASP A 394 -37.00 16.91 14.40
N LEU A 395 -37.23 16.67 13.11
CA LEU A 395 -37.64 17.68 12.14
C LEU A 395 -38.93 18.38 12.57
N ALA A 396 -39.93 17.62 13.01
CA ALA A 396 -41.22 18.16 13.45
C ALA A 396 -41.12 18.97 14.76
N LYS A 397 -40.17 18.64 15.64
CA LYS A 397 -39.92 19.38 16.89
C LYS A 397 -39.07 20.63 16.67
N ASN A 398 -38.36 20.72 15.56
CA ASN A 398 -37.42 21.79 15.29
C ASN A 398 -38.14 23.12 14.98
N ARG A 399 -38.04 24.08 15.90
CA ARG A 399 -38.67 25.41 15.76
C ARG A 399 -38.12 26.25 14.60
N ARG A 400 -36.94 25.90 14.08
CA ARG A 400 -36.32 26.60 12.95
C ARG A 400 -36.97 26.21 11.62
N ILE A 401 -37.71 25.10 11.58
CA ILE A 401 -38.34 24.56 10.39
C ILE A 401 -39.75 25.15 10.22
N PRO A 402 -40.13 25.56 9.00
CA PRO A 402 -41.48 26.08 8.75
C PRO A 402 -42.56 25.06 9.13
N PRO A 403 -43.66 25.47 9.79
CA PRO A 403 -44.69 24.55 10.27
C PRO A 403 -45.37 23.75 9.14
N GLY A 404 -45.53 24.34 7.95
CA GLY A 404 -46.07 23.63 6.78
C GLY A 404 -45.21 22.44 6.34
N VAL A 405 -43.88 22.57 6.45
CA VAL A 405 -42.93 21.49 6.15
C VAL A 405 -43.00 20.39 7.22
N ALA A 406 -43.06 20.77 8.50
CA ALA A 406 -43.19 19.81 9.60
C ALA A 406 -44.45 18.95 9.48
N VAL A 407 -45.58 19.55 9.10
CA VAL A 407 -46.84 18.81 8.87
C VAL A 407 -46.70 17.86 7.67
N GLN A 408 -46.11 18.31 6.57
CA GLN A 408 -45.88 17.47 5.39
C GLN A 408 -44.98 16.26 5.70
N ALA A 409 -43.91 16.46 6.48
CA ALA A 409 -42.99 15.41 6.88
C ALA A 409 -43.63 14.38 7.84
N LEU A 410 -44.57 14.80 8.69
CA LEU A 410 -45.34 13.90 9.55
C LEU A 410 -46.38 13.11 8.74
N ALA A 411 -47.05 13.76 7.78
CA ALA A 411 -48.03 13.12 6.92
C ALA A 411 -47.43 11.99 6.08
N SER A 412 -46.21 12.16 5.55
CA SER A 412 -45.51 11.11 4.78
C SER A 412 -45.19 9.86 5.61
N GLN A 413 -45.04 9.99 6.93
CA GLN A 413 -44.78 8.85 7.83
C GLN A 413 -46.08 8.16 8.28
N GLN A 414 -47.19 8.90 8.43
CA GLN A 414 -48.49 8.32 8.75
C GLN A 414 -48.99 7.37 7.65
N CYS A 415 -48.73 7.68 6.38
CA CYS A 415 -49.04 6.78 5.26
C CYS A 415 -48.28 5.45 5.30
N LYS A 416 -47.07 5.38 5.87
CA LYS A 416 -46.32 4.12 6.02
C LYS A 416 -46.89 3.19 7.10
N LEU A 417 -47.44 3.78 8.18
CA LEU A 417 -48.07 3.03 9.25
C LEU A 417 -49.44 2.46 8.83
N HIS A 418 -50.16 3.16 7.95
CA HIS A 418 -51.49 2.74 7.49
C HIS A 418 -51.50 1.64 6.39
N ILE A 419 -50.33 1.25 5.86
CA ILE A 419 -50.17 0.12 4.91
C ILE A 419 -49.97 -1.21 5.66
N SER A 420 -49.81 -1.20 6.99
CA SER A 420 -49.45 -2.38 7.78
C SER A 420 -50.61 -3.07 8.51
N ASP A 421 -51.87 -2.68 8.28
CA ASP A 421 -53.04 -3.34 8.88
C ASP A 421 -53.87 -4.14 7.83
N PRO A 422 -53.98 -5.48 7.97
CA PRO A 422 -54.74 -6.34 7.07
C PRO A 422 -56.17 -6.62 7.58
N SER A 423 -57.19 -6.41 6.75
CA SER A 423 -58.56 -6.95 6.91
C SER A 423 -59.32 -6.80 5.57
N THR A 424 -60.06 -7.74 4.96
CA THR A 424 -60.51 -9.11 5.26
C THR A 424 -61.04 -9.77 3.95
N CYS A 425 -60.61 -11.02 3.71
CA CYS A 425 -61.29 -12.18 3.08
C CYS A 425 -61.95 -12.13 1.67
N SER A 426 -61.45 -12.94 0.72
CA SER A 426 -62.12 -14.21 0.31
C SER A 426 -61.30 -15.08 -0.67
N GLN A 427 -61.10 -16.34 -0.26
CA GLN A 427 -60.88 -17.58 -1.05
C GLN A 427 -59.62 -17.67 -1.96
N SER A 428 -58.86 -18.74 -2.07
CA SER A 428 -58.75 -20.05 -1.41
C SER A 428 -57.47 -20.73 -1.94
N GLN A 429 -56.95 -21.72 -1.21
CA GLN A 429 -55.98 -22.76 -1.63
C GLN A 429 -54.47 -22.46 -1.55
N THR A 430 -53.87 -23.01 -0.49
CA THR A 430 -52.46 -23.48 -0.47
C THR A 430 -52.40 -24.94 -0.95
N PRO A 431 -51.24 -25.49 -1.37
CA PRO A 431 -50.30 -26.00 -0.36
C PRO A 431 -48.79 -25.83 -0.65
N ARG A 432 -48.05 -25.55 0.45
CA ARG A 432 -46.76 -26.10 0.94
C ARG A 432 -45.60 -26.36 -0.06
N ARG A 433 -44.40 -25.77 0.06
CA ARG A 433 -43.37 -25.67 1.15
C ARG A 433 -42.14 -26.56 0.84
N ARG A 434 -40.95 -25.93 0.66
CA ARG A 434 -39.61 -26.42 1.08
C ARG A 434 -38.71 -25.19 1.31
N VAL A 435 -38.67 -24.61 2.52
CA VAL A 435 -37.62 -24.78 3.56
C VAL A 435 -36.18 -24.83 3.02
N ALA A 436 -35.41 -23.76 3.30
CA ALA A 436 -33.99 -23.86 3.63
C ALA A 436 -33.71 -22.94 4.83
N ARG A 437 -33.29 -23.57 5.93
CA ARG A 437 -32.88 -22.98 7.20
C ARG A 437 -31.51 -22.30 7.06
N ARG A 438 -31.30 -21.17 7.74
CA ARG A 438 -30.02 -20.84 8.42
C ARG A 438 -30.34 -19.82 9.52
N ALA A 439 -30.51 -20.30 10.75
CA ALA A 439 -29.51 -20.31 11.83
C ALA A 439 -29.36 -18.93 12.48
N THR A 440 -30.14 -18.75 13.55
CA THR A 440 -29.95 -17.74 14.59
C THR A 440 -28.60 -17.96 15.27
N HIS A 441 -27.72 -16.97 15.17
CA HIS A 441 -26.71 -16.70 16.20
C HIS A 441 -27.06 -15.34 16.80
N SER A 442 -27.54 -15.39 18.03
CA SER A 442 -27.65 -14.27 18.95
C SER A 442 -26.26 -13.72 19.25
N VAL A 443 -26.03 -12.46 18.89
CA VAL A 443 -25.01 -11.60 19.50
C VAL A 443 -25.68 -10.27 19.78
N ASP A 444 -26.07 -10.16 21.05
CA ASP A 444 -25.98 -8.98 21.91
C ASP A 444 -25.77 -7.63 21.20
N LEU A 445 -26.84 -6.83 21.12
CA LEU A 445 -26.77 -5.41 20.78
C LEU A 445 -26.96 -4.60 22.06
N GLY A 446 -25.90 -4.52 22.84
CA GLY A 446 -25.74 -3.55 23.91
C GLY A 446 -24.43 -2.77 23.68
N GLY A 447 -24.53 -1.46 23.47
CA GLY A 447 -23.38 -0.56 23.39
C GLY A 447 -23.21 0.13 22.04
N GLY A 448 -23.94 1.22 21.82
CA GLY A 448 -23.71 2.14 20.69
C GLY A 448 -23.65 3.62 21.07
N ASP A 449 -23.87 3.94 22.35
CA ASP A 449 -23.98 5.32 22.84
C ASP A 449 -22.67 5.82 23.50
N ASP A 450 -21.78 4.89 23.88
CA ASP A 450 -20.48 5.23 24.51
C ASP A 450 -19.37 5.48 23.47
N ASP A 451 -19.36 4.77 22.34
CA ASP A 451 -18.33 4.95 21.29
C ASP A 451 -18.45 6.30 20.57
N GLU A 452 -19.68 6.80 20.35
CA GLU A 452 -19.89 8.13 19.76
C GLU A 452 -19.52 9.26 20.74
N LYS A 453 -19.75 9.07 22.05
CA LYS A 453 -19.29 10.00 23.10
C LYS A 453 -17.77 10.02 23.24
N GLU A 454 -17.11 8.86 23.18
CA GLU A 454 -15.65 8.74 23.17
C GLU A 454 -15.05 9.44 21.94
N LEU A 455 -15.62 9.21 20.75
CA LEU A 455 -15.18 9.88 19.52
C LEU A 455 -15.36 11.41 19.58
N MET A 456 -16.50 11.88 20.10
CA MET A 456 -16.76 13.31 20.32
C MET A 456 -15.75 13.91 21.32
N ARG A 457 -15.44 13.18 22.40
CA ARG A 457 -14.47 13.60 23.42
C ARG A 457 -13.05 13.67 22.86
N LEU A 458 -12.63 12.69 22.06
CA LEU A 458 -11.33 12.68 21.40
C LEU A 458 -11.20 13.79 20.36
N ASN A 459 -12.27 14.08 19.60
CA ASN A 459 -12.30 15.22 18.68
C ASN A 459 -12.23 16.56 19.41
N LEU A 460 -12.94 16.71 20.53
CA LEU A 460 -12.88 17.91 21.37
C LEU A 460 -11.48 18.12 21.97
N GLN A 461 -10.84 17.05 22.46
CA GLN A 461 -9.46 17.09 22.95
C GLN A 461 -8.45 17.42 21.86
N ARG A 462 -8.63 16.88 20.65
CA ARG A 462 -7.78 17.20 19.49
C ARG A 462 -7.94 18.67 19.09
N MET A 463 -9.17 19.19 19.09
CA MET A 463 -9.42 20.62 18.85
C MET A 463 -8.77 21.50 19.93
N GLN A 464 -8.93 21.14 21.21
CA GLN A 464 -8.31 21.87 22.32
C GLN A 464 -6.78 21.88 22.23
N SER A 465 -6.15 20.75 21.87
CA SER A 465 -4.70 20.69 21.67
C SER A 465 -4.23 21.61 20.55
N ARG A 466 -4.96 21.65 19.43
CA ARG A 466 -4.65 22.55 18.30
C ARG A 466 -4.81 24.02 18.66
N VAL A 467 -5.81 24.35 19.49
CA VAL A 467 -6.01 25.73 19.97
C VAL A 467 -4.86 26.14 20.88
N VAL A 468 -4.41 25.28 21.80
CA VAL A 468 -3.25 25.57 22.67
C VAL A 468 -1.96 25.75 21.86
N GLU A 469 -1.75 24.94 20.82
CA GLU A 469 -0.60 25.09 19.90
C GLU A 469 -0.68 26.41 19.11
N LEU A 470 -1.87 26.77 18.61
CA LEU A 470 -2.10 28.04 17.92
C LEU A 470 -1.89 29.24 18.85
N GLU A 471 -2.37 29.17 20.10
CA GLU A 471 -2.14 30.22 21.10
C GLU A 471 -0.65 30.37 21.44
N ARG A 472 0.09 29.26 21.50
CA ARG A 472 1.54 29.27 21.69
C ARG A 472 2.24 29.93 20.50
N ALA A 473 1.88 29.55 19.28
CA ALA A 473 2.42 30.15 18.06
C ALA A 473 2.11 31.66 17.97
N CYS A 474 0.89 32.07 18.32
CA CYS A 474 0.49 33.47 18.38
C CYS A 474 1.27 34.26 19.45
N LYS A 475 1.53 33.67 20.63
CA LYS A 475 2.36 34.29 21.67
C LYS A 475 3.81 34.44 21.22
N GLU A 476 4.37 33.44 20.54
CA GLU A 476 5.72 33.48 20.02
C GLU A 476 5.88 34.53 18.92
N MET A 477 4.93 34.58 17.98
CA MET A 477 4.88 35.59 16.93
C MET A 477 4.73 37.01 17.52
N LYS A 478 3.90 37.19 18.56
CA LYS A 478 3.77 38.46 19.28
C LYS A 478 5.06 38.84 20.01
N GLY A 479 5.79 37.86 20.55
CA GLY A 479 7.11 38.04 21.13
C GLY A 479 8.16 38.46 20.10
N GLN A 480 8.15 37.85 18.91
CA GLN A 480 9.02 38.21 17.80
C GLN A 480 8.70 39.61 17.27
N MET A 481 7.42 39.97 17.10
CA MET A 481 7.00 41.33 16.75
C MET A 481 7.43 42.37 17.79
N SER A 482 7.37 42.03 19.08
CA SER A 482 7.82 42.93 20.16
C SER A 482 9.34 43.12 20.18
N ARG A 483 10.11 42.10 19.79
CA ARG A 483 11.58 42.20 19.63
C ARG A 483 11.95 43.02 18.39
N MET A 484 11.20 42.87 17.29
CA MET A 484 11.36 43.69 16.10
C MET A 484 11.01 45.16 16.36
N ALA A 485 10.00 45.44 17.21
CA ALA A 485 9.63 46.79 17.61
C ALA A 485 10.64 47.45 18.57
N LYS A 486 11.39 46.67 19.37
CA LYS A 486 12.47 47.18 20.24
C LYS A 486 13.84 47.27 19.56
N GLY A 487 13.98 46.76 18.34
CA GLY A 487 15.20 46.82 17.55
C GLY A 487 15.30 48.07 16.69
N LYS A 488 15.57 49.24 17.28
CA LYS A 488 16.30 50.35 16.61
C LYS A 488 16.74 51.44 17.59
N SER A 489 17.98 51.32 18.07
CA SER A 489 18.90 52.45 18.23
C SER A 489 20.30 51.90 18.49
N PHE A 490 21.07 51.68 17.42
CA PHE A 490 22.53 51.77 17.51
C PHE A 490 22.96 52.92 16.61
N SER A 491 23.47 53.94 17.28
CA SER A 491 24.04 55.17 16.76
C SER A 491 25.25 54.88 15.89
N PHE A 492 25.38 55.65 14.82
CA PHE A 492 26.60 55.84 14.06
C PHE A 492 27.72 56.32 14.99
N GLY A 493 28.76 55.50 15.16
CA GLY A 493 30.06 55.88 15.70
C GLY A 493 31.09 55.80 14.57
N ALA A 494 31.60 56.95 14.16
CA ALA A 494 32.63 57.08 13.14
C ALA A 494 33.93 56.37 13.54
N GLY A 495 34.59 55.72 12.58
CA GLY A 495 35.89 55.06 12.80
C GLY A 495 36.43 54.38 11.56
N ALA A 496 36.99 55.19 10.65
CA ALA A 496 38.09 54.90 9.72
C ALA A 496 38.22 53.51 9.05
N ALA A 497 38.06 53.46 7.71
CA ALA A 497 39.12 52.99 6.80
C ALA A 497 38.66 53.07 5.32
N SER A 498 39.21 54.09 4.63
CA SER A 498 39.64 54.13 3.23
C SER A 498 39.03 53.17 2.20
N CYS A 499 38.29 53.76 1.26
CA CYS A 499 38.05 53.24 -0.10
C CYS A 499 39.19 53.66 -1.05
N HIS A 500 39.66 52.78 -1.93
CA HIS A 500 40.00 53.05 -3.35
C HIS A 500 40.27 51.70 -4.04
N GLN A 501 39.38 51.24 -4.92
CA GLN A 501 39.45 51.32 -6.39
C GLN A 501 40.68 50.62 -7.01
N THR A 502 40.46 49.61 -7.87
CA THR A 502 40.55 49.75 -9.35
C THR A 502 40.64 48.39 -10.07
N SER A 503 40.00 48.34 -11.24
CA SER A 503 40.38 47.64 -12.49
C SER A 503 40.28 46.10 -12.62
N GLY A 504 39.31 45.66 -13.44
CA GLY A 504 39.59 45.08 -14.75
C GLY A 504 40.01 43.61 -14.87
N ARG A 505 39.37 42.93 -15.85
CA ARG A 505 39.65 41.59 -16.43
C ARG A 505 39.10 40.42 -15.60
N GLY A 506 38.49 39.39 -16.15
CA GLY A 506 38.21 38.96 -17.52
C GLY A 506 37.61 37.55 -17.42
N LEU A 507 36.64 37.22 -18.26
CA LEU A 507 36.03 35.88 -18.37
C LEU A 507 37.08 34.85 -18.81
N PRO A 508 36.99 33.58 -18.37
CA PRO A 508 37.46 32.45 -19.16
C PRO A 508 36.28 31.74 -19.84
N ARG A 509 36.51 31.44 -21.12
CA ARG A 509 35.64 30.70 -22.03
C ARG A 509 35.63 29.20 -21.73
N LEU A 510 34.50 28.62 -22.11
CA LEU A 510 34.29 27.25 -22.59
C LEU A 510 35.47 26.68 -23.38
N CYS A 511 35.87 25.46 -23.00
CA CYS A 511 35.90 24.29 -23.89
C CYS A 511 35.23 23.14 -23.13
#